data_AF-R4KEH0-F1
#
_entry.id   AF-R4KEH0-F1
#
_cell.length_a   1.000
_cell.length_b   1.000
_cell.length_c   1.000
_cell.angle_alpha   90.00
_cell.angle_beta   90.00
_cell.angle_gamma   90.00
#
_symmetry.space_group_name_H-M   'P 1'
#
loop_
_entity.id
_entity.type
_entity.pdbx_description
1 polymer ?
#
loop_
_entity_poly.entity_id
_entity_poly.type
_entity_poly.pdbx_seq_one_letter_code
_entity_poly.pdbx_strand_id
1 'polypeptide(L)'
;MAGIINNLLSRVGLAQKPEKQAKETAADTTRNTNAFLTIVAVIDDMVAQGETRLKKMEDNYAVIYMLGDKKILHITKNADPPRTFFLYSGANRIARGMDVPGLRVVSKNEAKQKKYGPVKAVYTGTNTDVVRDMLKMMDSGKTA
;
A
#
# COMPACT_ATOMS: atom_id res chain seq x y z
N MET A 1 -4.59 64.40 21.78
CA MET A 1 -3.83 64.33 20.51
C MET A 1 -4.59 63.41 19.57
N ALA A 2 -5.04 63.96 18.45
CA ALA A 2 -5.76 63.27 17.40
C ALA A 2 -4.85 62.26 16.69
N GLY A 3 -5.40 61.10 16.32
CA GLY A 3 -4.69 60.09 15.55
C GLY A 3 -4.49 60.47 14.10
N ILE A 4 -3.64 59.69 13.41
CA ILE A 4 -3.76 59.31 12.00
C ILE A 4 -3.06 57.95 11.88
N ILE A 5 -3.84 56.89 11.68
CA ILE A 5 -3.39 55.68 10.98
C ILE A 5 -3.74 55.93 9.53
N ASN A 6 -2.75 55.94 8.64
CA ASN A 6 -2.95 55.51 7.26
C ASN A 6 -1.61 55.23 6.56
N ASN A 7 -1.38 53.93 6.35
CA ASN A 7 -1.27 53.29 5.04
C ASN A 7 -0.39 53.97 3.98
N LEU A 8 0.70 53.32 3.57
CA LEU A 8 1.25 53.44 2.21
C LEU A 8 2.11 52.22 1.86
N LEU A 9 1.45 51.27 1.19
CA LEU A 9 1.97 50.37 0.17
C LEU A 9 3.36 50.76 -0.38
N SER A 10 4.36 49.93 -0.08
CA SER A 10 5.55 49.77 -0.91
C SER A 10 5.75 48.28 -1.11
N ARG A 11 5.19 47.74 -2.19
CA ARG A 11 5.85 47.58 -3.50
C ARG A 11 6.96 46.54 -3.48
N VAL A 12 6.67 45.48 -4.25
CA VAL A 12 7.58 44.82 -5.19
C VAL A 12 8.56 43.83 -4.57
N GLY A 13 8.26 42.55 -4.75
CA GLY A 13 9.18 41.46 -4.45
C GLY A 13 8.55 40.08 -4.28
N LEU A 14 7.33 39.83 -4.77
CA LEU A 14 6.79 38.46 -4.84
C LEU A 14 7.42 37.75 -6.04
N ALA A 15 8.57 37.11 -5.79
CA ALA A 15 9.11 36.09 -6.69
C ALA A 15 8.06 34.97 -6.81
N GLN A 16 7.40 34.88 -7.97
CA GLN A 16 6.55 33.76 -8.29
C GLN A 16 7.40 32.48 -8.34
N LYS A 17 6.98 31.49 -7.54
CA LYS A 17 7.51 30.14 -7.53
C LYS A 17 7.44 29.53 -8.94
N PRO A 18 8.42 28.68 -9.31
CA PRO A 18 8.38 27.98 -10.58
C PRO A 18 7.21 26.99 -10.61
N GLU A 19 6.28 27.18 -11.54
CA GLU A 19 5.29 26.17 -11.92
C GLU A 19 6.01 25.00 -12.59
N LYS A 20 6.41 24.02 -11.78
CA LYS A 20 6.73 22.68 -12.29
C LYS A 20 5.44 21.86 -12.33
N GLN A 21 5.11 21.47 -13.56
CA GLN A 21 4.49 20.19 -13.94
C GLN A 21 3.03 19.96 -13.51
N ALA A 22 2.13 20.30 -14.42
CA ALA A 22 0.85 19.61 -14.59
C ALA A 22 0.78 19.07 -16.03
N LYS A 23 1.62 18.08 -16.35
CA LYS A 23 1.51 17.26 -17.56
C LYS A 23 2.04 15.86 -17.27
N GLU A 24 1.35 15.13 -16.40
CA GLU A 24 1.51 13.68 -16.20
C GLU A 24 0.25 13.20 -15.48
N THR A 25 -0.83 12.92 -16.22
CA THR A 25 -2.09 12.45 -15.58
C THR A 25 -2.98 11.65 -16.51
N ALA A 26 -2.36 10.81 -17.35
CA ALA A 26 -3.09 9.77 -18.07
C ALA A 26 -2.27 8.47 -18.15
N ALA A 27 -0.97 8.56 -18.44
CA ALA A 27 -0.09 7.40 -18.51
C ALA A 27 0.10 6.69 -17.15
N ASP A 28 0.21 7.44 -16.06
CA ASP A 28 0.46 6.86 -14.73
C ASP A 28 -0.78 6.19 -14.14
N THR A 29 -1.98 6.76 -14.30
CA THR A 29 -3.23 6.13 -13.84
C THR A 29 -3.48 4.77 -14.52
N THR A 30 -3.10 4.63 -15.80
CA THR A 30 -3.21 3.37 -16.54
C THR A 30 -2.16 2.35 -16.08
N ARG A 31 -0.91 2.76 -15.84
CA ARG A 31 0.13 1.90 -15.24
C ARG A 31 -0.25 1.42 -13.83
N ASN A 32 -0.90 2.28 -13.05
CA ASN A 32 -1.27 2.02 -11.66
C ASN A 32 -2.39 1.00 -11.53
N THR A 33 -3.43 1.14 -12.36
CA THR A 33 -4.48 0.13 -12.49
C THR A 33 -3.88 -1.22 -12.90
N ASN A 34 -2.89 -1.20 -13.79
CA ASN A 34 -2.24 -2.41 -14.27
C ASN A 34 -1.45 -3.14 -13.15
N ALA A 35 -0.63 -2.45 -12.37
CA ALA A 35 0.14 -3.08 -11.29
C ALA A 35 -0.76 -3.67 -10.19
N PHE A 36 -1.80 -2.95 -9.78
CA PHE A 36 -2.80 -3.44 -8.83
C PHE A 36 -3.49 -4.72 -9.36
N LEU A 37 -4.01 -4.67 -10.58
CA LEU A 37 -4.69 -5.80 -11.20
C LEU A 37 -3.76 -7.00 -11.37
N THR A 38 -2.48 -6.77 -11.69
CA THR A 38 -1.49 -7.85 -11.84
C THR A 38 -1.22 -8.55 -10.49
N ILE A 39 -1.11 -7.81 -9.39
CA ILE A 39 -0.97 -8.40 -8.05
C ILE A 39 -2.19 -9.24 -7.70
N VAL A 40 -3.40 -8.70 -7.94
CA VAL A 40 -4.66 -9.41 -7.70
C VAL A 40 -4.76 -10.68 -8.54
N ALA A 41 -4.42 -10.62 -9.83
CA ALA A 41 -4.46 -11.76 -10.74
C ALA A 41 -3.54 -12.90 -10.27
N VAL A 42 -2.32 -12.59 -9.81
CA VAL A 42 -1.40 -13.62 -9.30
C VAL A 42 -1.98 -14.34 -8.08
N ILE A 43 -2.67 -13.63 -7.18
CA ILE A 43 -3.28 -14.26 -6.00
C ILE A 43 -4.50 -15.09 -6.41
N ASP A 44 -5.31 -14.58 -7.35
CA ASP A 44 -6.46 -15.31 -7.89
C ASP A 44 -6.03 -16.61 -8.59
N ASP A 45 -4.91 -16.59 -9.32
CA ASP A 45 -4.29 -17.77 -9.92
C ASP A 45 -3.82 -18.77 -8.86
N MET A 46 -3.17 -18.31 -7.78
CA MET A 46 -2.77 -19.17 -6.66
C MET A 46 -3.98 -19.84 -6.00
N VAL A 47 -5.13 -19.15 -5.91
CA VAL A 47 -6.38 -19.73 -5.39
C VAL A 47 -6.93 -20.76 -6.38
N ALA A 48 -6.97 -20.45 -7.68
CA ALA A 48 -7.46 -21.34 -8.71
C ALA A 48 -6.63 -22.64 -8.83
N GLN A 49 -5.32 -22.53 -8.65
CA GLN A 49 -4.39 -23.67 -8.63
C GLN A 49 -4.41 -24.45 -7.30
N GLY A 50 -5.14 -23.96 -6.29
CA GLY A 50 -5.20 -24.58 -4.97
C GLY A 50 -3.93 -24.41 -4.13
N GLU A 51 -2.99 -23.55 -4.54
CA GLU A 51 -1.80 -23.20 -3.76
C GLU A 51 -2.16 -22.47 -2.47
N THR A 52 -3.27 -21.71 -2.47
CA THR A 52 -3.79 -21.05 -1.28
C THR A 52 -5.31 -21.19 -1.16
N ARG A 53 -5.83 -21.18 0.07
CA ARG A 53 -7.26 -21.37 0.38
C ARG A 53 -7.98 -20.06 0.69
N LEU A 54 -7.43 -18.96 0.19
CA LEU A 54 -7.96 -17.62 0.48
C LEU A 54 -9.26 -17.36 -0.30
N LYS A 55 -10.19 -16.67 0.36
CA LYS A 55 -11.42 -16.18 -0.25
C LYS A 55 -11.28 -14.70 -0.56
N LYS A 56 -11.49 -14.32 -1.82
CA LYS A 56 -11.50 -12.92 -2.26
C LYS A 56 -12.78 -12.22 -1.81
N MET A 57 -12.63 -11.01 -1.30
CA MET A 57 -13.68 -10.05 -1.03
C MET A 57 -13.24 -8.72 -1.62
N GLU A 58 -14.13 -8.06 -2.36
CA GLU A 58 -13.80 -6.81 -3.04
C GLU A 58 -14.72 -5.69 -2.56
N ASP A 59 -14.13 -4.52 -2.33
CA ASP A 59 -14.86 -3.29 -2.09
C ASP A 59 -14.40 -2.20 -3.08
N ASN A 60 -14.99 -1.01 -3.01
CA ASN A 60 -14.69 0.07 -3.93
C ASN A 60 -13.24 0.58 -3.83
N TYR A 61 -12.54 0.33 -2.72
CA TYR A 61 -11.26 0.94 -2.39
C TYR A 61 -10.11 -0.08 -2.28
N ALA A 62 -10.42 -1.37 -2.22
CA ALA A 62 -9.47 -2.43 -1.96
C ALA A 62 -9.97 -3.82 -2.38
N VAL A 63 -9.02 -4.74 -2.49
CA VAL A 63 -9.28 -6.18 -2.53
C VAL A 63 -8.73 -6.80 -1.24
N ILE A 64 -9.54 -7.62 -0.59
CA ILE A 64 -9.25 -8.25 0.69
C ILE A 64 -9.29 -9.77 0.49
N TYR A 65 -8.27 -10.47 0.96
CA TYR A 65 -8.25 -11.93 0.97
C TYR A 65 -8.39 -12.45 2.39
N MET A 66 -9.34 -13.37 2.57
CA MET A 66 -9.78 -13.91 3.87
C MET A 66 -9.40 -15.40 3.99
N LEU A 67 -9.05 -15.85 5.19
CA LEU A 67 -8.96 -17.27 5.53
C LEU A 67 -9.90 -17.54 6.71
N GLY A 68 -11.02 -18.22 6.45
CA GLY A 68 -12.16 -18.22 7.38
C GLY A 68 -12.63 -16.79 7.62
N ASP A 69 -12.74 -16.39 8.89
CA ASP A 69 -13.17 -15.04 9.28
C ASP A 69 -12.01 -14.03 9.44
N LYS A 70 -10.79 -14.43 9.10
CA LYS A 70 -9.59 -13.60 9.31
C LYS A 70 -9.12 -12.97 8.00
N LYS A 71 -8.89 -11.65 8.02
CA LYS A 71 -8.19 -10.92 6.94
C LYS A 71 -6.73 -11.36 6.91
N ILE A 72 -6.26 -11.78 5.75
CA ILE A 72 -4.88 -12.23 5.50
C ILE A 72 -4.12 -11.21 4.68
N LEU A 73 -4.72 -10.75 3.57
CA LEU A 73 -4.21 -9.68 2.73
C LEU A 73 -5.22 -8.56 2.57
N HIS A 74 -4.71 -7.36 2.40
CA HIS A 74 -5.48 -6.17 2.05
C HIS A 74 -4.68 -5.32 1.06
N ILE A 75 -5.20 -5.15 -0.15
CA ILE A 75 -4.53 -4.46 -1.26
C ILE A 75 -5.33 -3.21 -1.60
N THR A 76 -4.75 -2.04 -1.43
CA THR A 76 -5.46 -0.77 -1.67
C THR A 76 -5.38 -0.35 -3.14
N LYS A 77 -6.50 0.07 -3.72
CA LYS A 77 -6.62 0.57 -5.10
C LYS A 77 -6.08 1.99 -5.28
N ASN A 78 -6.10 2.80 -4.22
CA ASN A 78 -5.89 4.26 -4.29
C ASN A 78 -4.46 4.72 -3.91
N ALA A 79 -3.46 3.84 -3.95
CA ALA A 79 -2.08 4.18 -3.61
C ALA A 79 -1.15 3.82 -4.76
N ASP A 80 -0.15 4.67 -5.01
CA ASP A 80 0.88 4.45 -6.02
C ASP A 80 2.29 4.50 -5.37
N PRO A 81 3.06 3.41 -5.42
CA PRO A 81 2.66 2.05 -5.85
C PRO A 81 1.57 1.45 -4.94
N PRO A 82 0.81 0.44 -5.44
CA PRO A 82 -0.24 -0.21 -4.67
C PRO A 82 0.33 -0.77 -3.36
N ARG A 83 -0.39 -0.53 -2.26
CA ARG A 83 0.02 -1.01 -0.94
C ARG A 83 -0.64 -2.34 -0.66
N THR A 84 0.19 -3.37 -0.50
CA THR A 84 -0.24 -4.70 -0.07
C THR A 84 0.09 -4.87 1.40
N PHE A 85 -0.94 -4.95 2.23
CA PHE A 85 -0.82 -5.18 3.65
C PHE A 85 -0.97 -6.67 3.97
N PHE A 86 -0.04 -7.20 4.75
CA PHE A 86 -0.05 -8.56 5.26
C PHE A 86 -0.46 -8.55 6.73
N LEU A 87 -1.54 -9.27 7.06
CA LEU A 87 -2.18 -9.24 8.38
C LEU A 87 -2.02 -10.55 9.16
N TYR A 88 -1.53 -11.61 8.51
CA TYR A 88 -1.39 -12.93 9.11
C TYR A 88 -0.21 -13.00 10.09
N SER A 89 -0.27 -13.97 11.02
CA SER A 89 0.79 -14.19 12.01
C SER A 89 2.06 -14.71 11.34
N GLY A 90 3.22 -14.15 11.69
CA GLY A 90 4.50 -14.54 11.10
C GLY A 90 4.92 -13.74 9.86
N ALA A 91 4.03 -12.93 9.27
CA ALA A 91 4.34 -12.06 8.13
C ALA A 91 5.51 -11.10 8.42
N ASN A 92 5.65 -10.63 9.66
CA ASN A 92 6.78 -9.81 10.09
C ASN A 92 8.12 -10.56 10.09
N ARG A 93 8.13 -11.87 10.40
CA ARG A 93 9.33 -12.71 10.36
C ARG A 93 9.74 -12.97 8.92
N ILE A 94 8.79 -13.33 8.06
CA ILE A 94 9.02 -13.58 6.63
C ILE A 94 9.54 -12.30 5.97
N ALA A 95 8.87 -11.17 6.18
CA ALA A 95 9.28 -9.89 5.60
C ALA A 95 10.71 -9.46 5.99
N ARG A 96 11.17 -9.80 7.21
CA ARG A 96 12.58 -9.56 7.60
C ARG A 96 13.57 -10.49 6.90
N GLY A 97 13.16 -11.72 6.61
CA GLY A 97 14.02 -12.72 5.98
C GLY A 97 14.19 -12.52 4.47
N MET A 98 13.23 -11.88 3.81
CA MET A 98 13.27 -11.67 2.36
C MET A 98 14.18 -10.51 1.93
N ASP A 99 14.34 -9.48 2.77
CA ASP A 99 15.19 -8.29 2.51
C ASP A 99 14.96 -7.63 1.13
N VAL A 100 13.68 -7.49 0.72
CA VAL A 100 13.31 -6.93 -0.59
C VAL A 100 12.94 -5.44 -0.48
N PRO A 101 13.39 -4.58 -1.42
CA PRO A 101 12.97 -3.18 -1.47
C PRO A 101 11.46 -3.00 -1.49
N GLY A 102 10.95 -2.09 -0.66
CA GLY A 102 9.53 -1.79 -0.54
C GLY A 102 8.74 -2.75 0.35
N LEU A 103 9.32 -3.87 0.79
CA LEU A 103 8.74 -4.74 1.81
C LEU A 103 9.27 -4.34 3.19
N ARG A 104 8.39 -4.00 4.12
CA ARG A 104 8.79 -3.62 5.48
C ARG A 104 7.87 -4.18 6.54
N VAL A 105 8.44 -4.42 7.72
CA VAL A 105 7.67 -4.75 8.92
C VAL A 105 6.99 -3.50 9.46
N VAL A 106 5.76 -3.69 9.91
CA VAL A 106 4.99 -2.67 10.61
C VAL A 106 4.99 -3.00 12.10
N SER A 107 5.45 -2.07 12.93
CA SER A 107 5.42 -2.25 14.38
C SER A 107 4.00 -2.13 14.93
N LYS A 108 3.73 -2.71 16.11
CA LYS A 108 2.43 -2.56 16.77
C LYS A 108 2.05 -1.09 17.01
N ASN A 109 3.04 -0.26 17.36
CA ASN A 109 2.84 1.17 17.60
C ASN A 109 2.49 1.90 16.30
N GLU A 110 3.20 1.61 15.20
CA GLU A 110 2.89 2.19 13.90
C GLU A 110 1.49 1.78 13.44
N ALA A 111 1.14 0.49 13.57
CA ALA A 111 -0.17 -0.02 13.18
C ALA A 111 -1.32 0.65 13.96
N LYS A 112 -1.11 0.91 15.27
CA LYS A 112 -2.06 1.64 16.12
C LYS A 112 -2.17 3.11 15.71
N GLN A 113 -1.04 3.80 15.54
CA GLN A 113 -1.02 5.22 15.18
C GLN A 113 -1.67 5.48 13.81
N LYS A 114 -1.36 4.64 12.83
CA LYS A 114 -1.86 4.78 11.45
C LYS A 114 -3.21 4.10 11.22
N LYS A 115 -3.82 3.53 12.27
CA LYS A 115 -5.09 2.78 12.21
C LYS A 115 -5.09 1.67 11.14
N TYR A 116 -3.94 1.02 10.93
CA TYR A 116 -3.81 -0.08 9.97
C TYR A 116 -4.43 -1.40 10.48
N GLY A 117 -4.90 -1.45 11.72
CA GLY A 117 -5.42 -2.68 12.31
C GLY A 117 -4.30 -3.67 12.64
N PRO A 118 -4.51 -4.99 12.48
CA PRO A 118 -3.52 -6.00 12.91
C PRO A 118 -2.37 -6.21 11.92
N VAL A 119 -2.11 -5.26 11.01
CA VAL A 119 -1.05 -5.33 9.99
C VAL A 119 0.31 -5.62 10.60
N LYS A 120 1.04 -6.54 9.96
CA LYS A 120 2.36 -7.02 10.38
C LYS A 120 3.46 -6.61 9.42
N ALA A 121 3.16 -6.55 8.13
CA ALA A 121 4.07 -6.11 7.09
C ALA A 121 3.28 -5.37 6.00
N VAL A 122 3.97 -4.49 5.28
CA VAL A 122 3.45 -3.79 4.12
C VAL A 122 4.45 -3.86 2.99
N TYR A 123 3.96 -4.15 1.80
CA TYR A 123 4.70 -4.05 0.55
C TYR A 123 4.18 -2.88 -0.27
N THR A 124 5.10 -2.04 -0.71
CA THR A 124 4.83 -0.84 -1.54
C THR A 124 5.60 -0.93 -2.85
N GLY A 125 5.54 -2.08 -3.52
CA GLY A 125 6.16 -2.26 -4.83
C GLY A 125 5.21 -2.98 -5.79
N THR A 126 5.70 -3.24 -7.00
CA THR A 126 4.93 -3.81 -8.11
C THR A 126 5.34 -5.25 -8.44
N ASN A 127 6.41 -5.77 -7.83
CA ASN A 127 6.86 -7.14 -8.08
C ASN A 127 5.90 -8.12 -7.38
N THR A 128 5.18 -8.90 -8.19
CA THR A 128 4.19 -9.87 -7.72
C THR A 128 4.82 -11.09 -7.05
N ASP A 129 6.08 -11.43 -7.37
CA ASP A 129 6.78 -12.56 -6.75
C ASP A 129 6.96 -12.34 -5.25
N VAL A 130 7.14 -11.09 -4.80
CA VAL A 130 7.21 -10.76 -3.37
C VAL A 130 5.92 -11.16 -2.65
N VAL A 131 4.77 -10.90 -3.27
CA VAL A 131 3.45 -11.20 -2.72
C VAL A 131 3.20 -12.71 -2.72
N ARG A 132 3.58 -13.38 -3.80
CA ARG A 132 3.52 -14.85 -3.94
C ARG A 132 4.38 -15.54 -2.88
N ASP A 133 5.63 -15.13 -2.72
CA ASP A 133 6.56 -15.74 -1.77
C ASP A 133 6.12 -15.53 -0.32
N MET A 134 5.65 -14.33 0.01
CA MET A 134 5.04 -14.04 1.31
C MET A 134 3.86 -14.97 1.62
N LEU A 135 3.02 -15.28 0.62
CA LEU A 135 1.89 -16.21 0.76
C LEU A 135 2.34 -17.67 0.85
N LYS A 136 3.29 -18.11 0.01
CA LYS A 136 3.82 -19.49 0.06
C LYS A 136 4.45 -19.80 1.42
N MET A 137 5.27 -18.88 1.94
CA MET A 137 5.91 -19.04 3.26
C MET A 137 4.92 -19.00 4.43
N MET A 138 3.73 -18.39 4.26
CA MET A 138 2.67 -18.46 5.27
C MET A 138 2.13 -19.89 5.42
N ASP A 139 1.91 -20.58 4.30
CA ASP A 139 1.32 -21.92 4.30
C ASP A 139 2.36 -23.00 4.63
N SER A 140 3.64 -22.83 4.27
CA SER A 140 4.73 -23.74 4.67
C SER A 140 4.99 -23.77 6.18
N GLY A 141 4.65 -22.71 6.92
CA GLY A 141 4.82 -22.63 8.37
C GLY A 141 3.82 -23.44 9.20
N LYS A 142 2.82 -24.08 8.56
CA LYS A 142 1.83 -24.95 9.23
C LYS A 142 2.18 -26.44 9.17
N THR A 143 3.17 -26.83 8.36
CA THR A 143 3.57 -28.22 8.15
C THR A 143 4.84 -28.61 8.90
N ALA A 144 5.34 -27.76 9.80
CA ALA A 144 6.54 -28.00 10.62
C ALA A 144 6.20 -28.06 12.11
#